data_AF-A0A3F2Z491-F1
#
_entry.id   AF-A0A3F2Z491-F1
#
_cell.length_a   1.000
_cell.length_b   1.000
_cell.length_c   1.000
_cell.angle_alpha   90.00
_cell.angle_beta   90.00
_cell.angle_gamma   90.00
#
_symmetry.space_group_name_H-M   'P 1'
#
loop_
_entity.id
_entity.type
_entity.pdbx_description
1 polymer ?
#
loop_
_entity_poly.entity_id
_entity_poly.type
_entity_poly.pdbx_seq_one_letter_code
_entity_poly.pdbx_strand_id
1 'polypeptide(L)'
;MNLSAVNVRNFLVFCILCRFRVCESLKNLTKRCLILGDFKLKNLCTADYPEEAKLKYFDEYVEIGWSYTVFSLDDREGYYLISHGYSDLTECDEVTVTSPRDFECDSYHIYLESAILHCLPFHTHIADDLISHCSRDEKQPKAAFTAMLYVDGVNLYGDRQLIAGAPTNSFIFVSFIVMQLM
;
A
#
# COMPACT_ATOMS: atom_id res chain seq x y z
N MET A 1 -0.85 -37.74 -36.84
CA MET A 1 0.13 -36.77 -36.32
C MET A 1 0.22 -36.96 -34.82
N ASN A 2 1.24 -37.70 -34.37
CA ASN A 2 1.40 -38.08 -32.97
C ASN A 2 2.06 -36.92 -32.20
N LEU A 3 1.30 -36.28 -31.32
CA LEU A 3 1.87 -35.42 -30.29
C LEU A 3 2.65 -36.32 -29.32
N SER A 4 3.98 -36.23 -29.38
CA SER A 4 4.88 -36.91 -28.45
C SER A 4 4.53 -36.54 -27.01
N ALA A 5 4.48 -37.54 -26.12
CA ALA A 5 4.16 -37.40 -24.69
C ALA A 5 5.07 -36.40 -23.95
N VAL A 6 6.25 -36.09 -24.51
CA VAL A 6 7.18 -35.06 -24.01
C VAL A 6 6.56 -33.65 -24.08
N ASN A 7 5.70 -33.39 -25.06
CA ASN A 7 5.06 -32.09 -25.26
C ASN A 7 3.91 -31.86 -24.27
N VAL A 8 3.21 -32.93 -23.87
CA VAL A 8 2.11 -32.86 -22.88
C VAL A 8 2.64 -32.61 -21.47
N ARG A 9 3.78 -33.22 -21.11
CA ARG A 9 4.41 -33.02 -19.81
C ARG A 9 4.97 -31.60 -19.65
N ASN A 10 5.63 -31.06 -20.67
CA ASN A 10 6.11 -29.68 -20.65
C ASN A 10 4.95 -28.67 -20.65
N PHE A 11 3.87 -28.95 -21.39
CA PHE A 11 2.65 -28.14 -21.37
C PHE A 11 1.98 -28.17 -19.99
N LEU A 12 1.88 -29.32 -19.33
CA LEU A 12 1.34 -29.45 -17.97
C LEU A 12 2.21 -28.75 -16.93
N VAL A 13 3.54 -28.86 -17.03
CA VAL A 13 4.46 -28.12 -16.15
C VAL A 13 4.33 -26.61 -16.38
N PHE A 14 4.20 -26.16 -17.63
CA PHE A 14 3.94 -24.75 -17.93
C PHE A 14 2.57 -24.30 -17.41
N CYS A 15 1.53 -25.13 -17.48
CA CYS A 15 0.22 -24.86 -16.90
C CYS A 15 0.24 -24.83 -15.36
N ILE A 16 1.02 -25.70 -14.70
CA ILE A 16 1.18 -25.73 -13.25
C ILE A 16 2.00 -24.51 -12.80
N LEU A 17 3.09 -24.17 -13.50
CA LEU A 17 3.87 -22.95 -13.25
C LEU A 17 3.06 -21.68 -13.58
N CYS A 18 2.17 -21.71 -14.56
CA CYS A 18 1.18 -20.65 -14.81
C CYS A 18 0.04 -20.64 -13.80
N ARG A 19 -0.30 -21.75 -13.13
CA ARG A 19 -1.17 -21.70 -11.94
C ARG A 19 -0.47 -21.06 -10.74
N PHE A 20 0.87 -21.09 -10.70
CA PHE A 20 1.67 -20.27 -9.80
C PHE A 20 1.94 -18.85 -10.31
N ARG A 21 1.49 -18.49 -11.54
CA ARG A 21 1.28 -17.10 -11.88
C ARG A 21 0.02 -16.63 -11.18
N VAL A 22 0.21 -16.22 -9.94
CA VAL A 22 -0.54 -15.12 -9.32
C VAL A 22 -0.39 -13.91 -10.24
N CYS A 23 -1.18 -13.86 -11.30
CA CYS A 23 -1.25 -12.75 -12.24
C CYS A 23 -2.70 -12.29 -12.32
N GLU A 24 -3.30 -11.90 -11.19
CA GLU A 24 -4.51 -11.06 -11.11
C GLU A 24 -4.98 -10.95 -9.65
N SER A 25 -4.28 -10.16 -8.81
CA SER A 25 -4.89 -9.70 -7.54
C SER A 25 -4.20 -8.49 -6.90
N LEU A 26 -3.40 -7.71 -7.65
CA LEU A 26 -2.79 -6.48 -7.13
C LEU A 26 -3.29 -5.21 -7.84
N LYS A 27 -4.20 -5.36 -8.81
CA LYS A 27 -4.81 -4.25 -9.56
C LYS A 27 -6.16 -3.81 -9.01
N ASN A 28 -6.81 -4.63 -8.18
CA ASN A 28 -8.17 -4.34 -7.76
C ASN A 28 -8.19 -3.92 -6.30
N LEU A 29 -8.94 -2.87 -6.01
CA LEU A 29 -9.27 -2.46 -4.65
C LEU A 29 -9.94 -3.60 -3.90
N THR A 30 -9.61 -3.74 -2.62
CA THR A 30 -10.34 -4.68 -1.76
C THR A 30 -11.81 -4.26 -1.68
N LYS A 31 -12.72 -5.20 -1.36
CA LYS A 31 -14.16 -4.90 -1.23
C LYS A 31 -14.47 -3.68 -0.35
N ARG A 32 -13.65 -3.43 0.67
CA ARG A 32 -13.78 -2.28 1.57
C ARG A 32 -13.30 -0.96 0.94
N CYS A 33 -12.28 -1.03 0.10
CA CYS A 33 -11.72 0.12 -0.58
C CYS A 33 -12.49 0.52 -1.85
N LEU A 34 -13.42 -0.32 -2.35
CA LEU A 34 -14.18 -0.01 -3.56
C LEU A 34 -14.87 1.36 -3.50
N ILE A 35 -15.25 1.81 -2.31
CA ILE A 35 -15.85 3.13 -2.11
C ILE A 35 -14.94 4.30 -2.54
N LEU A 36 -13.63 4.09 -2.64
CA LEU A 36 -12.68 5.10 -3.10
C LEU A 36 -12.61 5.21 -4.63
N GLY A 37 -12.97 4.14 -5.36
CA GLY A 37 -12.74 4.06 -6.80
C GLY A 37 -13.79 4.74 -7.67
N ASP A 38 -14.93 5.10 -7.08
CA ASP A 38 -16.06 5.69 -7.80
C ASP A 38 -16.16 7.22 -7.59
N PHE A 39 -15.25 7.82 -6.81
CA PHE A 39 -15.38 9.20 -6.34
C PHE A 39 -14.06 9.95 -6.42
N LYS A 40 -14.18 11.26 -6.63
CA LYS A 40 -13.08 12.21 -6.47
C LYS A 40 -12.90 12.55 -5.00
N LEU A 41 -11.65 12.54 -4.57
CA LEU A 41 -11.26 12.99 -3.24
C LEU A 41 -10.53 14.32 -3.36
N LYS A 42 -10.97 15.32 -2.59
CA LYS A 42 -10.37 16.65 -2.55
C LYS A 42 -9.34 16.74 -1.45
N ASN A 43 -8.19 17.35 -1.75
CA ASN A 43 -7.17 17.63 -0.76
C ASN A 43 -7.72 18.63 0.27
N LEU A 44 -7.77 18.21 1.53
CA LEU A 44 -8.13 19.08 2.64
C LEU A 44 -6.91 19.83 3.18
N CYS A 45 -5.81 19.10 3.38
CA CYS A 45 -4.52 19.70 3.68
C CYS A 45 -3.38 18.68 3.54
N THR A 46 -2.17 19.23 3.50
CA THR A 46 -0.91 18.53 3.75
C THR A 46 -0.26 19.09 5.01
N ALA A 47 0.24 18.21 5.89
CA ALA A 47 0.88 18.59 7.14
C ALA A 47 2.00 17.60 7.50
N ASP A 48 2.80 17.97 8.50
CA ASP A 48 3.84 17.11 9.04
C ASP A 48 3.26 16.20 10.13
N TYR A 49 3.65 14.92 10.12
CA TYR A 49 3.14 13.95 11.07
C TYR A 49 3.53 14.33 12.51
N PRO A 50 2.54 14.57 13.40
CA PRO A 50 2.80 15.18 14.70
C PRO A 50 3.48 14.21 15.67
N GLU A 51 4.38 14.75 16.49
CA GLU A 51 5.09 14.00 17.54
C GLU A 51 4.10 13.37 18.53
N GLU A 52 3.04 14.09 18.87
CA GLU A 52 2.02 13.61 19.79
C GLU A 52 1.33 12.34 19.26
N ALA A 53 1.06 12.26 17.95
CA ALA A 53 0.47 11.07 17.35
C ALA A 53 1.46 9.90 17.31
N LYS A 54 2.73 10.13 17.00
CA LYS A 54 3.77 9.08 17.01
C LYS A 54 3.90 8.48 18.41
N LEU A 55 4.00 9.32 19.44
CA LEU A 55 4.14 8.87 20.82
C LEU A 55 2.88 8.20 21.38
N LYS A 56 1.69 8.65 20.95
CA LYS A 56 0.41 8.11 21.43
C LYS A 56 0.06 6.76 20.80
N TYR A 57 0.34 6.59 19.50
CA TYR A 57 -0.12 5.43 18.74
C TYR A 57 0.99 4.43 18.38
N PHE A 58 2.26 4.81 18.55
CA PHE A 58 3.42 3.99 18.18
C PHE A 58 3.32 3.44 16.74
N ASP A 59 2.85 4.27 15.78
CA ASP A 59 2.73 3.88 14.39
C ASP A 59 4.13 3.56 13.81
N GLU A 60 4.36 2.30 13.45
CA GLU A 60 5.64 1.80 12.93
C GLU A 60 5.87 2.16 11.45
N TYR A 61 4.85 2.66 10.74
CA TYR A 61 4.90 2.92 9.30
C TYR A 61 5.27 4.36 8.95
N VAL A 62 5.33 5.27 9.93
CA VAL A 62 5.55 6.72 9.72
C VAL A 62 6.47 7.29 10.78
N GLU A 63 7.34 8.23 10.40
CA GLU A 63 8.20 8.94 11.37
C GLU A 63 7.70 10.37 11.64
N ILE A 64 8.14 10.93 12.76
CA ILE A 64 7.83 12.33 13.12
C ILE A 64 8.36 13.25 12.02
N GLY A 65 7.55 14.23 11.64
CA GLY A 65 7.93 15.19 10.60
C GLY A 65 7.81 14.66 9.17
N TRP A 66 7.42 13.39 8.96
CA TRP A 66 7.06 12.92 7.62
C TRP A 66 5.76 13.58 7.16
N SER A 67 5.69 13.99 5.90
CA SER A 67 4.47 14.55 5.34
C SER A 67 3.33 13.54 5.33
N TYR A 68 2.12 14.01 5.59
CA TYR A 68 0.90 13.32 5.25
C TYR A 68 -0.10 14.28 4.62
N THR A 69 -1.03 13.75 3.83
CA THR A 69 -2.10 14.52 3.18
C THR A 69 -3.43 13.87 3.47
N VAL A 70 -4.42 14.68 3.86
CA VAL A 70 -5.79 14.24 4.09
C VAL A 70 -6.62 14.65 2.89
N PHE A 71 -7.31 13.69 2.29
CA PHE A 71 -8.32 13.92 1.27
C PHE A 71 -9.70 13.56 1.80
N SER A 72 -10.72 14.35 1.47
CA SER A 72 -12.12 14.07 1.76
C SER A 72 -12.88 13.67 0.51
N LEU A 73 -13.87 12.80 0.66
CA LEU A 73 -14.81 12.49 -0.42
C LEU A 73 -15.81 13.65 -0.58
N ASP A 74 -15.83 14.28 -1.76
CA ASP A 74 -16.62 15.52 -2.00
C ASP A 74 -18.13 15.36 -1.71
N ASP A 75 -18.66 14.15 -1.91
CA ASP A 75 -20.09 13.85 -1.76
C ASP A 75 -20.43 13.01 -0.50
N ARG A 76 -19.46 12.74 0.38
CA ARG A 76 -19.70 11.96 1.62
C ARG A 76 -18.90 12.48 2.80
N GLU A 77 -19.61 13.17 3.69
CA GLU A 77 -19.08 13.59 4.99
C GLU A 77 -18.54 12.40 5.80
N GLY A 78 -17.37 12.58 6.40
CA GLY A 78 -16.74 11.58 7.26
C GLY A 78 -15.99 10.47 6.52
N TYR A 79 -15.79 10.58 5.20
CA TYR A 79 -15.03 9.63 4.39
C TYR A 79 -13.71 10.26 4.00
N TYR A 80 -12.61 9.67 4.46
CA TYR A 80 -11.28 10.23 4.28
C TYR A 80 -10.30 9.21 3.71
N LEU A 81 -9.33 9.72 2.95
CA LEU A 81 -8.09 9.04 2.60
C LEU A 81 -6.95 9.83 3.23
N ILE A 82 -6.11 9.17 4.02
CA ILE A 82 -4.91 9.76 4.61
C ILE A 82 -3.73 9.11 3.91
N SER A 83 -3.01 9.88 3.11
CA SER A 83 -1.76 9.47 2.47
C SER A 83 -0.58 9.85 3.35
N HIS A 84 0.21 8.86 3.74
CA HIS A 84 1.41 9.00 4.54
C HIS A 84 2.66 8.83 3.70
N GLY A 85 3.69 9.61 4.05
CA GLY A 85 4.96 9.64 3.34
C GLY A 85 4.99 10.74 2.29
N TYR A 86 6.19 10.99 1.78
CA TYR A 86 6.37 11.90 0.65
C TYR A 86 6.00 11.16 -0.63
N SER A 87 4.99 11.66 -1.33
CA SER A 87 4.52 11.11 -2.60
C SER A 87 4.02 12.25 -3.47
N ASP A 88 4.03 12.07 -4.79
CA ASP A 88 3.48 13.05 -5.74
C ASP A 88 1.99 13.36 -5.48
N LEU A 89 1.30 12.54 -4.67
CA LEU A 89 -0.06 12.84 -4.20
C LEU A 89 -0.14 14.11 -3.34
N THR A 90 0.93 14.53 -2.67
CA THR A 90 0.89 15.73 -1.82
C THR A 90 0.70 17.02 -2.63
N GLU A 91 0.97 16.99 -3.94
CA GLU A 91 0.84 18.13 -4.85
C GLU A 91 -0.53 18.17 -5.57
N CYS A 92 -1.38 17.17 -5.34
CA CYS A 92 -2.68 17.04 -5.98
C CYS A 92 -3.75 17.88 -5.28
N ASP A 93 -4.55 18.61 -6.05
CA ASP A 93 -5.78 19.23 -5.55
C ASP A 93 -6.91 18.19 -5.43
N GLU A 94 -7.03 17.30 -6.42
CA GLU A 94 -7.98 16.19 -6.43
C GLU A 94 -7.33 14.87 -6.84
N VAL A 95 -7.76 13.76 -6.21
CA VAL A 95 -7.33 12.40 -6.57
C VAL A 95 -8.51 11.45 -6.77
N THR A 96 -8.36 10.48 -7.67
CA THR A 96 -9.26 9.33 -7.82
C THR A 96 -8.45 8.05 -7.70
N VAL A 97 -8.88 7.13 -6.84
CA VAL A 97 -8.14 5.88 -6.58
C VAL A 97 -8.56 4.81 -7.58
N THR A 98 -7.73 4.53 -8.59
CA THR A 98 -8.07 3.50 -9.59
C THR A 98 -7.63 2.10 -9.16
N SER A 99 -6.53 2.01 -8.41
CA SER A 99 -6.02 0.79 -7.80
C SER A 99 -5.35 1.11 -6.45
N PRO A 100 -4.93 0.11 -5.66
CA PRO A 100 -4.16 0.35 -4.45
C PRO A 100 -2.87 1.18 -4.64
N ARG A 101 -2.33 1.27 -5.87
CA ARG A 101 -1.09 1.98 -6.21
C ARG A 101 -1.21 2.92 -7.41
N ASP A 102 -2.38 2.97 -8.05
CA ASP A 102 -2.62 3.77 -9.24
C ASP A 102 -3.67 4.83 -8.91
N PHE A 103 -3.35 6.09 -9.20
CA PHE A 103 -4.17 7.25 -8.88
C PHE A 103 -4.26 8.16 -10.11
N GLU A 104 -5.44 8.71 -10.34
CA GLU A 104 -5.58 9.86 -11.23
C GLU A 104 -5.59 11.13 -10.37
N CYS A 105 -4.65 12.02 -10.61
CA CYS A 105 -4.46 13.27 -9.89
C CYS A 105 -4.58 14.43 -10.88
N ASP A 106 -5.51 15.36 -10.68
CA ASP A 106 -5.70 16.55 -11.53
C ASP A 106 -5.64 16.29 -13.07
N SER A 107 -6.08 15.10 -13.51
CA SER A 107 -6.04 14.58 -14.90
C SER A 107 -4.71 14.00 -15.39
N TYR A 108 -3.76 13.71 -14.50
CA TYR A 108 -2.55 12.94 -14.78
C TYR A 108 -2.45 11.69 -13.89
N HIS A 109 -1.88 10.63 -14.45
CA HIS A 109 -1.75 9.35 -13.77
C HIS A 109 -0.50 9.30 -12.90
N ILE A 110 -0.66 8.90 -11.64
CA ILE A 110 0.42 8.63 -10.68
C ILE A 110 0.43 7.14 -10.36
N TYR A 111 1.60 6.51 -10.49
CA TYR A 111 1.86 5.15 -10.01
C TYR A 111 2.83 5.20 -8.83
N LEU A 112 2.42 4.64 -7.69
CA LEU A 112 3.26 4.50 -6.51
C LEU A 112 3.97 3.15 -6.55
N GLU A 113 5.29 3.15 -6.66
CA GLU A 113 6.08 1.90 -6.76
C GLU A 113 5.89 1.00 -5.54
N SER A 114 5.99 1.59 -4.36
CA SER A 114 5.82 0.92 -3.07
C SER A 114 4.80 1.67 -2.22
N ALA A 115 3.57 1.14 -2.15
CA ALA A 115 2.54 1.69 -1.28
C ALA A 115 1.58 0.60 -0.80
N ILE A 116 1.04 0.81 0.40
CA ILE A 116 0.08 -0.08 1.04
C ILE A 116 -1.18 0.70 1.38
N LEU A 117 -2.30 0.32 0.77
CA LEU A 117 -3.62 0.92 1.03
C LEU A 117 -4.44 0.05 2.00
N HIS A 118 -4.77 0.62 3.16
CA HIS A 118 -5.58 -0.02 4.20
C HIS A 118 -6.90 0.72 4.41
N CYS A 119 -8.01 0.12 3.99
CA CYS A 119 -9.35 0.65 4.28
C CYS A 119 -9.91 0.06 5.57
N LEU A 120 -10.04 0.91 6.57
CA LEU A 120 -10.41 0.54 7.92
C LEU A 120 -11.94 0.45 8.04
N PRO A 121 -12.49 -0.67 8.56
CA PRO A 121 -13.94 -0.85 8.67
C PRO A 121 -14.51 -0.21 9.95
N PHE A 122 -13.70 0.52 10.69
CA PHE A 122 -14.05 1.15 11.95
C PHE A 122 -13.28 2.45 12.11
N HIS A 123 -13.85 3.29 12.96
CA HIS A 123 -13.25 4.53 13.42
C HIS A 123 -11.93 4.29 14.16
N THR A 124 -10.90 5.06 13.84
CA THR A 124 -9.63 5.05 14.57
C THR A 124 -9.30 6.43 15.11
N HIS A 125 -8.86 6.49 16.36
CA HIS A 125 -8.49 7.75 16.99
C HIS A 125 -7.28 8.42 16.30
N ILE A 126 -6.36 7.63 15.75
CA ILE A 126 -5.24 8.17 14.97
C ILE A 126 -5.73 8.95 13.74
N ALA A 127 -6.72 8.43 13.01
CA ALA A 127 -7.25 9.12 11.85
C ALA A 127 -7.92 10.44 12.26
N ASP A 128 -8.74 10.41 13.31
CA ASP A 128 -9.38 11.60 13.87
C ASP A 128 -8.38 12.67 14.33
N ASP A 129 -7.32 12.27 15.04
CA ASP A 129 -6.28 13.16 15.50
C ASP A 129 -5.54 13.80 14.30
N LEU A 130 -5.27 13.04 13.24
CA LEU A 130 -4.63 13.56 12.03
C LEU A 130 -5.55 14.48 11.21
N ILE A 131 -6.82 14.11 11.05
CA ILE A 131 -7.82 14.94 10.36
C ILE A 131 -8.03 16.25 11.10
N SER A 132 -8.11 16.21 12.44
CA SER A 132 -8.28 17.40 13.26
C SER A 132 -7.02 18.28 13.30
N HIS A 133 -5.83 17.69 13.31
CA HIS A 133 -4.58 18.45 13.18
C HIS A 133 -4.49 19.16 11.82
N CYS A 134 -4.94 18.47 10.77
CA CYS A 134 -4.97 18.97 9.40
C CYS A 134 -5.97 20.12 9.21
N SER A 135 -7.13 20.04 9.86
CA SER A 135 -8.18 21.06 9.75
C SER A 135 -7.94 22.21 10.71
N ARG A 136 -7.68 23.40 10.17
CA ARG A 136 -7.73 24.66 10.95
C ARG A 136 -9.15 25.02 11.42
N ASP A 137 -10.17 24.36 10.87
CA ASP A 137 -11.58 24.53 11.22
C ASP A 137 -12.06 23.41 12.16
N GLU A 138 -12.71 23.78 13.28
CA GLU A 138 -13.17 22.88 14.34
C GLU A 138 -14.31 21.89 13.94
N LYS A 139 -14.74 21.87 12.67
CA LYS A 139 -16.00 21.22 12.25
C LYS A 139 -15.87 20.11 11.22
N GLN A 140 -14.71 19.48 11.08
CA GLN A 140 -14.67 18.27 10.25
C GLN A 140 -15.53 17.17 10.89
N PRO A 141 -16.41 16.50 10.12
CA PRO A 141 -17.18 15.38 10.63
C PRO A 141 -16.21 14.26 11.04
N LYS A 142 -16.52 13.60 12.16
CA LYS A 142 -15.77 12.43 12.62
C LYS A 142 -15.67 11.39 11.51
N ALA A 143 -14.53 10.72 11.42
CA ALA A 143 -14.33 9.70 10.39
C ALA A 143 -15.30 8.53 10.58
N ALA A 144 -16.20 8.34 9.63
CA ALA A 144 -17.05 7.17 9.47
C ALA A 144 -16.34 6.08 8.65
N PHE A 145 -15.44 6.49 7.75
CA PHE A 145 -14.59 5.64 6.95
C PHE A 145 -13.22 6.31 6.77
N THR A 146 -12.16 5.54 6.94
CA THR A 146 -10.80 6.00 6.66
C THR A 146 -10.05 4.96 5.85
N ALA A 147 -9.40 5.43 4.79
CA ALA A 147 -8.35 4.71 4.12
C ALA A 147 -6.99 5.29 4.52
N MET A 148 -6.08 4.45 4.97
CA MET A 148 -4.70 4.81 5.29
C MET A 148 -3.83 4.30 4.14
N LEU A 149 -3.16 5.19 3.43
CA LEU A 149 -2.21 4.87 2.39
C LEU A 149 -0.81 5.13 2.93
N TYR A 150 0.01 4.10 3.05
CA TYR A 150 1.40 4.23 3.46
C TYR A 150 2.29 4.09 2.24
N VAL A 151 2.92 5.18 1.82
CA VAL A 151 3.88 5.18 0.72
C VAL A 151 5.26 4.92 1.30
N ASP A 152 5.84 3.78 0.95
CA ASP A 152 7.13 3.37 1.47
C ASP A 152 8.24 4.08 0.67
N GLY A 153 8.93 5.01 1.33
CA GLY A 153 10.06 5.74 0.76
C GLY A 153 11.37 4.96 0.71
N VAL A 154 11.35 3.62 0.85
CA VAL A 154 12.55 2.75 0.82
C VAL A 154 13.17 2.70 -0.58
N ASN A 155 13.75 3.83 -0.99
CA ASN A 155 15.09 3.99 -1.56
C ASN A 155 15.47 5.46 -1.85
N LEU A 156 14.97 6.46 -1.09
CA LEU A 156 15.50 7.83 -1.18
C LEU A 156 16.16 8.36 0.10
N TYR A 157 15.95 7.73 1.26
CA TYR A 157 16.69 8.05 2.48
C TYR A 157 17.13 6.76 3.17
N GLY A 158 18.30 6.28 2.77
CA GLY A 158 18.99 5.20 3.45
C GLY A 158 19.41 5.64 4.85
N ASP A 159 18.91 4.94 5.86
CA ASP A 159 19.71 4.38 6.95
C ASP A 159 18.83 3.49 7.84
N ARG A 160 18.48 2.31 7.33
CA ARG A 160 18.34 1.18 8.25
C ARG A 160 19.75 0.67 8.52
N GLN A 161 20.35 1.15 9.60
CA GLN A 161 21.44 0.45 10.26
C GLN A 161 20.99 -0.99 10.51
N LEU A 162 21.49 -1.87 9.66
CA LEU A 162 21.47 -3.31 9.84
C LEU A 162 22.24 -3.61 11.12
N ILE A 163 21.52 -3.78 12.23
CA ILE A 163 22.09 -4.41 13.42
C ILE A 163 22.32 -5.88 13.06
N ALA A 164 23.57 -6.17 12.70
CA ALA A 164 24.14 -7.50 12.59
C ALA A 164 23.97 -8.25 13.91
N GLY A 165 23.45 -9.49 13.85
CA GLY A 165 23.23 -10.28 15.05
C GLY A 165 22.74 -11.73 14.91
N ALA A 166 23.12 -12.47 13.85
CA ALA A 166 23.31 -13.94 13.76
C ALA A 166 22.18 -14.95 14.17
N PRO A 167 22.31 -16.27 13.89
CA PRO A 167 22.75 -16.94 12.67
C PRO A 167 21.66 -17.92 12.14
N THR A 168 21.38 -17.95 10.84
CA THR A 168 20.62 -19.08 10.26
C THR A 168 21.58 -20.20 9.87
N ASN A 169 21.48 -21.31 10.61
CA ASN A 169 22.12 -22.59 10.32
C ASN A 169 22.04 -22.95 8.83
N SER A 170 23.22 -23.00 8.19
CA SER A 170 23.43 -23.71 6.94
C SER A 170 23.22 -25.21 7.18
N PHE A 171 21.99 -25.69 7.00
CA PHE A 171 21.78 -27.12 6.75
C PHE A 171 22.07 -27.40 5.28
N ILE A 172 23.32 -27.79 5.05
CA ILE A 172 23.77 -28.58 3.93
C ILE A 172 22.90 -29.84 3.85
N PHE A 173 21.95 -29.89 2.92
CA PHE A 173 21.47 -31.16 2.35
C PHE A 173 22.12 -31.35 0.99
N VAL A 174 23.43 -31.61 1.02
CA VAL A 174 24.04 -32.48 0.02
C VAL A 174 23.63 -33.89 0.42
N SER A 175 22.70 -34.49 -0.30
CA SER A 175 22.54 -35.93 -0.30
C SER A 175 21.99 -36.43 -1.63
N PHE A 176 22.92 -36.97 -2.42
CA PHE A 176 22.80 -38.25 -3.11
C PHE A 176 21.52 -38.50 -3.92
N ILE A 177 21.56 -38.14 -5.20
CA ILE A 177 21.12 -39.05 -6.26
C ILE A 177 22.21 -39.07 -7.33
N VAL A 178 23.24 -39.88 -7.08
CA VAL A 178 24.06 -40.50 -8.14
C VAL A 178 23.42 -41.85 -8.46
N MET A 179 23.52 -42.24 -9.74
CA MET A 179 23.09 -43.51 -10.35
C MET A 179 21.60 -43.65 -10.66
N GLN A 180 21.22 -43.16 -11.84
CA GLN A 180 20.83 -44.04 -12.95
C GLN A 180 20.67 -43.18 -14.22
N LEU A 181 21.73 -43.12 -15.03
CA LEU A 181 21.71 -42.86 -16.49
C LEU A 181 23.15 -42.78 -17.00
N MET A 182 23.86 -43.91 -16.96
CA MET A 182 24.80 -44.38 -17.99
C MET A 182 24.80 -45.90 -17.92
#